data_AF-A0A8B6XQI2-F1
#
_entry.id   AF-A0A8B6XQI2-F1
#
_cell.length_a   1.000
_cell.length_b   1.000
_cell.length_c   1.000
_cell.angle_alpha   90.00
_cell.angle_beta   90.00
_cell.angle_gamma   90.00
#
_symmetry.space_group_name_H-M   'P 1'
#
loop_
_entity.id
_entity.type
_entity.pdbx_description
1 polymer ?
#
loop_
_entity_poly.entity_id
_entity_poly.type
_entity_poly.pdbx_seq_one_letter_code
_entity_poly.pdbx_strand_id
1 'polypeptide(L)'
;MDFKKSSNELVPVILYPRSLLVMKGESRYQWNHGITPRKFDIVYTTSQLNSTAEQDFFTEEHLTLRERRIRISLTFRKIRFTPCICKFTEKCDSQIINQNNVLLPITPIEAMHLEDKHVVKVYEQIAMHFSDTRHSPWPRVKRFLNNLKNGSIVADVGCGNGKYLGVNPDLVSIGSDRSINLISICKERNFEVCISDCLTLPYRSNVFDAVICIAVIHHLSTQTRRLQAVEELIRIVNTNGLVLIYVWAIEQDNEKNLNLCENSRIESPNICISSNGSTDKLCCDKFSYDAITIESRKKIEISEGRNTFQQQDLLIPWHLKEEKCKTEEIFHRFYHVFVKGELEELCSHIPFVKIEDVYFDCGNWCIIMQKKN
;
A
#
# COMPACT_ATOMS: atom_id res chain seq x y z
N MET A 1 -28.61 -26.80 20.01
CA MET A 1 -28.08 -25.71 19.16
C MET A 1 -26.72 -26.15 18.71
N ASP A 2 -26.43 -26.03 17.42
CA ASP A 2 -25.17 -26.51 16.88
C ASP A 2 -24.20 -25.33 16.77
N PHE A 3 -22.98 -25.48 17.29
CA PHE A 3 -21.88 -24.54 17.08
C PHE A 3 -20.88 -25.17 16.12
N LYS A 4 -20.47 -24.43 15.09
CA LYS A 4 -19.51 -24.88 14.08
C LYS A 4 -18.41 -23.85 13.89
N LYS A 5 -17.15 -24.31 13.92
CA LYS A 5 -15.96 -23.49 13.61
C LYS A 5 -15.48 -23.76 12.18
N SER A 6 -14.68 -22.85 11.63
CA SER A 6 -14.07 -22.99 10.29
C SER A 6 -13.16 -24.22 10.14
N SER A 7 -12.60 -24.72 11.24
CA SER A 7 -11.77 -25.94 11.33
C SER A 7 -12.55 -27.25 11.30
N ASN A 8 -13.84 -27.24 10.89
CA ASN A 8 -14.78 -28.37 10.97
C ASN A 8 -15.06 -28.90 12.39
N GLU A 9 -14.60 -28.23 13.44
CA GLU A 9 -15.03 -28.49 14.82
C GLU A 9 -16.54 -28.25 14.96
N LEU A 10 -17.26 -29.23 15.51
CA LEU A 10 -18.70 -29.18 15.75
C LEU A 10 -18.97 -29.48 17.22
N VAL A 11 -19.66 -28.56 17.89
CA VAL A 11 -20.03 -28.67 19.30
C VAL A 11 -21.55 -28.58 19.42
N PRO A 12 -22.25 -29.70 19.68
CA PRO A 12 -23.68 -29.70 19.92
C PRO A 12 -23.97 -29.31 21.37
N VAL A 13 -24.79 -28.27 21.58
CA VAL A 13 -25.23 -27.82 22.91
C VAL A 13 -26.71 -28.14 23.11
N ILE A 14 -27.03 -28.95 24.13
CA ILE A 14 -28.41 -29.27 24.49
C ILE A 14 -29.01 -28.09 25.25
N LEU A 15 -30.14 -27.56 24.76
CA LEU A 15 -30.92 -26.50 25.41
C LEU A 15 -32.28 -27.06 25.81
N TYR A 16 -32.54 -27.11 27.12
CA TYR A 16 -33.81 -27.58 27.67
C TYR A 16 -34.91 -26.52 27.52
N PRO A 17 -36.21 -26.92 27.54
CA PRO A 17 -37.30 -25.95 27.54
C PRO A 17 -37.12 -24.91 28.65
N ARG A 18 -37.40 -23.63 28.33
CA ARG A 18 -37.24 -22.47 29.24
C ARG A 18 -35.78 -22.15 29.63
N SER A 19 -34.79 -22.62 28.87
CA SER A 19 -33.39 -22.19 29.03
C SER A 19 -33.10 -20.85 28.33
N LEU A 20 -32.22 -20.04 28.90
CA LEU A 20 -31.60 -18.88 28.26
C LEU A 20 -30.15 -19.20 27.90
N LEU A 21 -29.73 -18.85 26.68
CA LEU A 21 -28.34 -18.96 26.24
C LEU A 21 -27.75 -17.56 26.01
N VAL A 22 -26.67 -17.23 26.72
CA VAL A 22 -25.93 -15.97 26.56
C VAL A 22 -24.54 -16.29 26.01
N MET A 23 -24.22 -15.76 24.82
CA MET A 23 -22.93 -16.00 24.15
C MET A 23 -22.01 -14.78 24.31
N LYS A 24 -20.74 -15.02 24.65
CA LYS A 24 -19.69 -13.99 24.78
C LYS A 24 -18.35 -14.55 24.30
N GLY A 25 -17.49 -13.68 23.77
CA GLY A 25 -16.16 -14.07 23.31
C GLY A 25 -16.25 -14.98 22.08
N GLU A 26 -15.42 -16.03 22.03
CA GLU A 26 -15.31 -16.91 20.86
C GLU A 26 -16.65 -17.48 20.43
N SER A 27 -17.45 -18.00 21.38
CA SER A 27 -18.78 -18.57 21.09
C SER A 27 -19.72 -17.61 20.34
N ARG A 28 -19.53 -16.30 20.48
CA ARG A 28 -20.28 -15.27 19.75
C ARG A 28 -19.61 -14.83 18.45
N TYR A 29 -18.29 -14.70 18.43
CA TYR A 29 -17.58 -13.98 17.37
C TYR A 29 -16.79 -14.88 16.41
N GLN A 30 -16.45 -16.10 16.81
CA GLN A 30 -15.63 -17.02 16.02
C GLN A 30 -16.40 -18.26 15.56
N TRP A 31 -17.51 -18.60 16.23
CA TRP A 31 -18.32 -19.77 15.93
C TRP A 31 -19.61 -19.38 15.21
N ASN A 32 -19.97 -20.16 14.19
CA ASN A 32 -21.30 -20.11 13.60
C ASN A 32 -22.25 -20.95 14.46
N HIS A 33 -23.41 -20.40 14.80
CA HIS A 33 -24.40 -21.11 15.61
C HIS A 33 -25.77 -21.10 14.95
N GLY A 34 -26.50 -22.21 15.02
CA GLY A 34 -27.79 -22.32 14.33
C GLY A 34 -28.71 -23.38 14.89
N ILE A 35 -29.99 -23.23 14.54
CA ILE A 35 -31.00 -24.29 14.68
C ILE A 35 -31.13 -24.96 13.32
N THR A 36 -30.30 -25.98 13.07
CA THR A 36 -30.29 -26.75 11.82
C THR A 36 -31.65 -27.41 11.59
N PRO A 37 -32.32 -27.30 10.43
CA PRO A 37 -33.62 -27.93 10.20
C PRO A 37 -33.49 -29.46 10.18
N ARG A 38 -34.05 -30.15 11.19
CA ARG A 38 -34.11 -31.63 11.28
C ARG A 38 -35.25 -32.07 12.18
N LYS A 39 -35.69 -33.34 12.07
CA LYS A 39 -36.80 -33.91 12.87
C LYS A 39 -36.38 -34.34 14.28
N PHE A 40 -35.12 -34.76 14.45
CA PHE A 40 -34.58 -35.26 15.71
C PHE A 40 -33.27 -34.55 16.07
N ASP A 41 -33.01 -34.39 17.36
CA ASP A 41 -31.68 -34.06 17.86
C ASP A 41 -30.95 -35.30 18.32
N ILE A 42 -29.65 -35.33 18.05
CA ILE A 42 -28.72 -36.30 18.63
C ILE A 42 -28.30 -35.72 19.98
N VAL A 43 -28.58 -36.44 21.07
CA VAL A 43 -28.30 -36.03 22.45
C VAL A 43 -27.62 -37.14 23.21
N TYR A 44 -26.78 -36.80 24.19
CA TYR A 44 -26.13 -37.80 25.04
C TYR A 44 -27.11 -38.38 26.06
N THR A 45 -27.06 -39.71 26.28
CA THR A 45 -27.86 -40.41 27.29
C THR A 45 -27.38 -40.02 28.69
N THR A 46 -28.30 -39.56 29.55
CA THR A 46 -28.00 -39.08 30.92
C THR A 46 -28.03 -40.19 31.98
N SER A 47 -27.82 -41.44 31.59
CA SER A 47 -27.61 -42.54 32.52
C SER A 47 -26.20 -42.42 33.13
N GLN A 48 -26.13 -41.80 34.31
CA GLN A 48 -24.96 -41.59 35.21
C GLN A 48 -24.32 -40.18 35.23
N LEU A 49 -25.12 -39.11 35.35
CA LEU A 49 -24.63 -37.79 35.78
C LEU A 49 -24.38 -37.66 37.31
N ASN A 50 -24.19 -38.78 38.03
CA ASN A 50 -23.88 -38.78 39.46
C ASN A 50 -22.46 -39.28 39.77
N SER A 51 -21.51 -39.23 38.81
CA SER A 51 -20.09 -39.52 39.10
C SER A 51 -19.23 -38.29 38.80
N THR A 52 -18.49 -37.84 39.81
CA THR A 52 -17.62 -36.66 39.82
C THR A 52 -16.27 -36.90 39.13
N ALA A 53 -16.24 -37.71 38.07
CA ALA A 53 -15.02 -38.00 37.34
C ALA A 53 -15.04 -37.24 36.01
N GLU A 54 -14.44 -36.06 36.00
CA GLU A 54 -14.02 -35.37 34.79
C GLU A 54 -12.94 -36.22 34.11
N GLN A 55 -13.28 -37.09 33.15
CA GLN A 55 -12.32 -37.37 32.06
C GLN A 55 -12.81 -38.08 30.78
N ASP A 56 -13.95 -38.78 30.72
CA ASP A 56 -14.31 -39.50 29.46
C ASP A 56 -15.76 -39.24 29.01
N PHE A 57 -16.01 -38.06 28.42
CA PHE A 57 -17.39 -37.59 28.11
C PHE A 57 -17.89 -37.81 26.68
N PHE A 58 -17.11 -38.41 25.77
CA PHE A 58 -17.48 -38.45 24.34
C PHE A 58 -17.11 -39.77 23.64
N THR A 59 -17.77 -40.87 24.01
CA THR A 59 -17.81 -42.10 23.19
C THR A 59 -19.14 -42.19 22.44
N GLU A 60 -19.13 -42.67 21.18
CA GLU A 60 -20.33 -42.78 20.31
C GLU A 60 -21.43 -43.68 20.89
N GLU A 61 -21.11 -44.50 21.89
CA GLU A 61 -22.02 -45.48 22.52
C GLU A 61 -23.15 -44.86 23.37
N HIS A 62 -23.14 -43.54 23.55
CA HIS A 62 -24.11 -42.84 24.40
C HIS A 62 -24.95 -41.80 23.65
N LEU A 63 -25.21 -42.00 22.36
CA LEU A 63 -26.05 -41.12 21.56
C LEU A 63 -27.49 -41.66 21.47
N THR A 64 -28.48 -40.80 21.74
CA THR A 64 -29.90 -41.09 21.53
C THR A 64 -30.57 -40.01 20.70
N LEU A 65 -31.69 -40.37 20.06
CA LEU A 65 -32.50 -39.46 19.25
C LEU A 65 -33.64 -38.89 20.07
N ARG A 66 -33.72 -37.56 20.10
CA ARG A 66 -34.81 -36.84 20.75
C ARG A 66 -35.63 -36.08 19.72
N GLU A 67 -36.93 -36.33 19.71
CA GLU A 67 -37.84 -35.62 18.82
C GLU A 67 -37.82 -34.11 19.09
N ARG A 68 -37.77 -33.32 18.02
CA ARG A 68 -37.74 -31.87 18.13
C ARG A 68 -39.13 -31.29 18.36
N ARG A 69 -39.22 -30.44 19.36
CA ARG A 69 -40.38 -29.55 19.60
C ARG A 69 -40.12 -28.17 18.97
N ILE A 70 -41.15 -27.33 18.92
CA ILE A 70 -41.07 -25.95 18.44
C ILE A 70 -39.96 -25.21 19.21
N ARG A 71 -39.08 -24.53 18.47
CA ARG A 71 -38.02 -23.67 19.01
C ARG A 71 -38.19 -22.26 18.47
N ILE A 72 -38.11 -21.28 19.35
CA ILE A 72 -38.13 -19.86 19.01
C ILE A 72 -36.76 -19.31 19.39
N SER A 73 -36.07 -18.71 18.42
CA SER A 73 -34.81 -17.99 18.65
C SER A 73 -35.09 -16.50 18.49
N LEU A 74 -34.81 -15.72 19.53
CA LEU A 74 -34.92 -14.27 19.50
C LEU A 74 -33.52 -13.66 19.54
N THR A 75 -33.20 -12.80 18.57
CA THR A 75 -31.91 -12.12 18.49
C THR A 75 -32.12 -10.63 18.70
N PHE A 76 -31.56 -10.09 19.77
CA PHE A 76 -31.52 -8.66 20.02
C PHE A 76 -30.16 -8.11 19.60
N ARG A 77 -30.15 -7.04 18.80
CA ARG A 77 -28.91 -6.42 18.29
C ARG A 77 -28.90 -4.94 18.61
N LYS A 78 -27.81 -4.47 19.22
CA LYS A 78 -27.46 -3.05 19.29
C LYS A 78 -26.49 -2.72 18.17
N ILE A 79 -26.87 -1.84 17.26
CA ILE A 79 -26.02 -1.39 16.16
C ILE A 79 -24.97 -0.42 16.71
N ARG A 80 -23.72 -0.59 16.28
CA ARG A 80 -22.61 0.32 16.60
C ARG A 80 -22.35 1.20 15.39
N PHE A 81 -21.98 2.45 15.61
CA PHE A 81 -21.66 3.43 14.56
C PHE A 81 -20.18 3.78 14.49
N THR A 82 -19.36 3.18 15.36
CA THR A 82 -17.91 3.38 15.41
C THR A 82 -17.18 2.07 15.08
N PRO A 83 -16.01 2.11 14.42
CA PRO A 83 -15.25 0.91 14.09
C PRO A 83 -14.95 0.02 15.30
N CYS A 84 -15.03 -1.30 15.11
CA CYS A 84 -14.77 -2.29 16.15
C CYS A 84 -13.26 -2.58 16.26
N ILE A 85 -12.75 -2.72 17.49
CA ILE A 85 -11.35 -3.08 17.80
C ILE A 85 -11.22 -4.45 18.50
N CYS A 86 -12.16 -5.37 18.25
CA CYS A 86 -12.11 -6.70 18.87
C CYS A 86 -10.96 -7.54 18.29
N LYS A 87 -10.56 -8.58 19.05
CA LYS A 87 -9.53 -9.55 18.65
C LYS A 87 -9.97 -10.57 17.57
N PHE A 88 -11.17 -10.42 17.01
CA PHE A 88 -11.80 -11.39 16.09
C PHE A 88 -11.88 -10.82 14.68
N THR A 89 -10.73 -10.40 14.15
CA THR A 89 -10.58 -9.70 12.86
C THR A 89 -11.26 -10.44 11.70
N GLU A 90 -11.01 -11.75 11.57
CA GLU A 90 -11.49 -12.60 10.46
C GLU A 90 -13.01 -12.70 10.29
N LYS A 91 -13.77 -12.40 11.37
CA LYS A 91 -15.25 -12.48 11.39
C LYS A 91 -15.90 -11.16 11.79
N CYS A 92 -15.12 -10.09 11.96
CA CYS A 92 -15.62 -8.77 12.28
C CYS A 92 -15.84 -7.96 11.00
N ASP A 93 -17.10 -7.82 10.58
CA ASP A 93 -17.53 -6.97 9.48
C ASP A 93 -16.87 -5.57 9.47
N SER A 94 -16.86 -4.88 10.61
CA SER A 94 -16.24 -3.56 10.74
C SER A 94 -14.72 -3.55 10.49
N GLN A 95 -14.02 -4.66 10.69
CA GLN A 95 -12.57 -4.75 10.46
C GLN A 95 -12.24 -5.33 9.09
N ILE A 96 -13.05 -6.26 8.59
CA ILE A 96 -12.95 -6.86 7.25
C ILE A 96 -13.23 -5.81 6.17
N ILE A 97 -14.25 -4.97 6.36
CA ILE A 97 -14.58 -3.89 5.41
C ILE A 97 -13.41 -2.90 5.27
N ASN A 98 -12.69 -2.61 6.36
CA ASN A 98 -11.49 -1.76 6.35
C ASN A 98 -10.27 -2.40 5.65
N GLN A 99 -10.25 -3.72 5.45
CA GLN A 99 -9.19 -4.38 4.67
C GLN A 99 -9.48 -4.35 3.16
N ASN A 100 -10.75 -4.40 2.76
CA ASN A 100 -11.15 -4.53 1.35
C ASN A 100 -11.60 -3.22 0.68
N ASN A 101 -11.83 -2.15 1.44
CA ASN A 101 -12.15 -0.81 0.93
C ASN A 101 -11.09 0.20 1.38
N VAL A 102 -9.91 0.13 0.78
CA VAL A 102 -8.92 1.20 0.91
C VAL A 102 -9.37 2.36 0.02
N LEU A 103 -9.50 3.55 0.59
CA LEU A 103 -9.95 4.75 -0.12
C LEU A 103 -8.76 5.67 -0.36
N LEU A 104 -8.85 6.50 -1.40
CA LEU A 104 -7.87 7.55 -1.62
C LEU A 104 -7.83 8.52 -0.43
N PRO A 105 -6.63 8.92 0.02
CA PRO A 105 -6.48 9.87 1.11
C PRO A 105 -6.83 11.28 0.63
N ILE A 106 -7.55 12.03 1.46
CA ILE A 106 -7.88 13.44 1.21
C ILE A 106 -7.07 14.35 2.13
N THR A 107 -6.70 13.85 3.31
CA THR A 107 -5.91 14.59 4.29
C THR A 107 -4.45 14.11 4.30
N PRO A 108 -3.49 14.97 4.69
CA PRO A 108 -2.10 14.55 4.89
C PRO A 108 -1.92 13.41 5.89
N ILE A 109 -2.78 13.33 6.91
CA ILE A 109 -2.75 12.28 7.93
C ILE A 109 -3.20 10.93 7.33
N GLU A 110 -4.27 10.92 6.54
CA GLU A 110 -4.71 9.71 5.82
C GLU A 110 -3.64 9.22 4.84
N ALA A 111 -3.00 10.14 4.11
CA ALA A 111 -1.92 9.84 3.18
C ALA A 111 -0.73 9.17 3.88
N MET A 112 -0.28 9.77 4.99
CA MET A 112 0.79 9.22 5.83
C MET A 112 0.44 7.83 6.37
N HIS A 113 -0.81 7.61 6.79
CA HIS A 113 -1.23 6.30 7.30
C HIS A 113 -1.27 5.23 6.20
N LEU A 114 -1.76 5.59 5.01
CA LEU A 114 -1.77 4.71 3.85
C LEU A 114 -0.34 4.29 3.47
N GLU A 115 0.58 5.25 3.39
CA GLU A 115 1.99 5.04 3.06
C GLU A 115 2.74 4.24 4.14
N ASP A 116 2.52 4.54 5.42
CA ASP A 116 3.12 3.76 6.53
C ASP A 116 2.72 2.28 6.44
N LYS A 117 1.42 2.02 6.22
CA LYS A 117 0.88 0.67 6.17
C LYS A 117 1.25 -0.10 4.90
N HIS A 118 1.14 0.55 3.73
CA HIS A 118 1.23 -0.09 2.43
C HIS A 118 2.54 0.21 1.69
N VAL A 119 3.48 0.94 2.29
CA VAL A 119 4.82 1.15 1.72
C VAL A 119 5.86 0.83 2.78
N VAL A 120 5.94 1.64 3.84
CA VAL A 120 7.03 1.57 4.83
C VAL A 120 7.07 0.20 5.49
N LYS A 121 5.98 -0.23 6.13
CA LYS A 121 5.91 -1.52 6.82
C LYS A 121 6.11 -2.71 5.88
N VAL A 122 5.58 -2.61 4.66
CA VAL A 122 5.74 -3.69 3.68
C VAL A 122 7.21 -3.84 3.29
N TYR A 123 7.90 -2.74 2.92
CA TYR A 123 9.32 -2.81 2.55
C TYR A 123 10.21 -3.29 3.69
N GLU A 124 9.92 -2.92 4.95
CA GLU A 124 10.63 -3.49 6.09
C GLU A 124 10.46 -5.01 6.17
N GLN A 125 9.26 -5.54 5.88
CA GLN A 125 9.00 -6.98 5.92
C GLN A 125 9.63 -7.73 4.73
N ILE A 126 9.66 -7.12 3.53
CA ILE A 126 10.10 -7.81 2.31
C ILE A 126 11.56 -7.51 1.93
N ALA A 127 12.30 -6.72 2.70
CA ALA A 127 13.63 -6.18 2.33
C ALA A 127 14.62 -7.25 1.84
N MET A 128 14.70 -8.39 2.53
CA MET A 128 15.63 -9.48 2.16
C MET A 128 15.29 -10.07 0.79
N HIS A 129 14.05 -10.54 0.61
CA HIS A 129 13.58 -11.09 -0.67
C HIS A 129 13.58 -10.04 -1.80
N PHE A 130 13.29 -8.78 -1.47
CA PHE A 130 13.45 -7.67 -2.42
C PHE A 130 14.89 -7.55 -2.90
N SER A 131 15.86 -7.64 -1.98
CA SER A 131 17.27 -7.51 -2.29
C SER A 131 17.76 -8.64 -3.19
N ASP A 132 17.43 -9.89 -2.86
CA ASP A 132 17.88 -11.10 -3.56
C ASP A 132 17.38 -11.19 -5.02
N THR A 133 16.25 -10.55 -5.31
CA THR A 133 15.61 -10.61 -6.63
C THR A 133 15.97 -9.43 -7.54
N ARG A 134 16.74 -8.44 -7.06
CA ARG A 134 16.94 -7.16 -7.76
C ARG A 134 18.35 -6.60 -7.64
N HIS A 135 19.26 -7.13 -8.46
CA HIS A 135 20.68 -6.69 -8.46
C HIS A 135 21.09 -5.87 -9.68
N SER A 136 20.56 -6.17 -10.87
CA SER A 136 21.12 -5.62 -12.13
C SER A 136 20.72 -4.15 -12.39
N PRO A 137 21.68 -3.19 -12.41
CA PRO A 137 21.42 -1.78 -12.74
C PRO A 137 20.74 -1.62 -14.10
N TRP A 138 19.80 -0.69 -14.20
CA TRP A 138 19.20 -0.36 -15.49
C TRP A 138 20.22 0.36 -16.39
N PRO A 139 20.34 -0.01 -17.68
CA PRO A 139 21.41 0.51 -18.54
C PRO A 139 21.44 2.04 -18.67
N ARG A 140 20.28 2.69 -18.75
CA ARG A 140 20.19 4.16 -18.86
C ARG A 140 20.58 4.88 -17.58
N VAL A 141 20.17 4.38 -16.41
CA VAL A 141 20.62 4.90 -15.10
C VAL A 141 22.13 4.73 -14.95
N LYS A 142 22.67 3.55 -15.30
CA LYS A 142 24.11 3.30 -15.30
C LYS A 142 24.86 4.26 -16.23
N ARG A 143 24.33 4.50 -17.43
CA ARG A 143 24.91 5.46 -18.39
C ARG A 143 24.89 6.89 -17.85
N PHE A 144 23.80 7.32 -17.21
CA PHE A 144 23.70 8.62 -16.56
C PHE A 144 24.83 8.80 -15.53
N LEU A 145 24.99 7.83 -14.61
CA LEU A 145 26.04 7.87 -13.58
C LEU A 145 27.46 7.82 -14.16
N ASN A 146 27.69 7.01 -15.19
CA ASN A 146 29.00 6.89 -15.84
C ASN A 146 29.40 8.13 -16.64
N ASN A 147 28.44 8.98 -17.01
CA ASN A 147 28.69 10.22 -17.74
C ASN A 147 28.94 11.42 -16.83
N LEU A 148 28.78 11.27 -15.51
CA LEU A 148 29.12 12.31 -14.55
C LEU A 148 30.63 12.48 -14.46
N LYS A 149 31.05 13.69 -14.04
CA LYS A 149 32.47 14.01 -13.88
C LYS A 149 33.07 13.20 -12.72
N ASN A 150 34.31 12.75 -12.86
CA ASN A 150 35.04 12.11 -11.78
C ASN A 150 35.10 13.02 -10.53
N GLY A 151 34.88 12.43 -9.37
CA GLY A 151 34.79 13.11 -8.08
C GLY A 151 33.43 13.78 -7.81
N SER A 152 32.46 13.68 -8.73
CA SER A 152 31.11 14.23 -8.47
C SER A 152 30.45 13.59 -7.26
N ILE A 153 29.79 14.42 -6.46
CA ILE A 153 29.05 13.99 -5.27
C ILE A 153 27.62 13.67 -5.69
N VAL A 154 27.16 12.44 -5.44
CA VAL A 154 25.87 11.93 -5.91
C VAL A 154 25.01 11.42 -4.76
N ALA A 155 23.74 11.82 -4.73
CA ALA A 155 22.75 11.25 -3.82
C ALA A 155 21.88 10.21 -4.56
N ASP A 156 21.71 9.03 -3.96
CA ASP A 156 20.67 8.06 -4.34
C ASP A 156 19.55 8.11 -3.28
N VAL A 157 18.46 8.81 -3.61
CA VAL A 157 17.31 9.04 -2.72
C VAL A 157 16.28 7.94 -2.95
N GLY A 158 16.08 7.09 -1.95
CA GLY A 158 15.40 5.80 -2.05
C GLY A 158 16.28 4.72 -2.67
N CYS A 159 17.51 4.59 -2.15
CA CYS A 159 18.55 3.72 -2.71
C CYS A 159 18.24 2.21 -2.63
N GLY A 160 17.21 1.81 -1.87
CA GLY A 160 16.84 0.41 -1.69
C GLY A 160 18.02 -0.42 -1.17
N ASN A 161 18.33 -1.50 -1.89
CA ASN A 161 19.46 -2.38 -1.56
C ASN A 161 20.83 -1.86 -2.05
N GLY A 162 20.92 -0.59 -2.47
CA GLY A 162 22.16 0.03 -2.95
C GLY A 162 22.54 -0.39 -4.36
N LYS A 163 21.56 -0.81 -5.18
CA LYS A 163 21.74 -1.27 -6.57
C LYS A 163 22.57 -0.33 -7.44
N TYR A 164 22.48 0.98 -7.22
CA TYR A 164 23.19 1.99 -8.00
C TYR A 164 24.44 2.54 -7.28
N LEU A 165 24.58 2.27 -5.98
CA LEU A 165 25.75 2.63 -5.21
C LEU A 165 26.93 1.78 -5.70
N GLY A 166 28.05 2.42 -6.04
CA GLY A 166 29.24 1.74 -6.57
C GLY A 166 29.19 1.36 -8.06
N VAL A 167 28.15 1.75 -8.81
CA VAL A 167 28.10 1.54 -10.27
C VAL A 167 29.26 2.24 -11.01
N ASN A 168 29.63 3.43 -10.53
CA ASN A 168 30.79 4.19 -11.00
C ASN A 168 31.71 4.45 -9.79
N PRO A 169 32.90 3.82 -9.71
CA PRO A 169 33.81 3.98 -8.57
C PRO A 169 34.47 5.36 -8.51
N ASP A 170 34.39 6.16 -9.57
CA ASP A 170 34.95 7.52 -9.61
C ASP A 170 34.01 8.56 -8.97
N LEU A 171 32.83 8.16 -8.49
CA LEU A 171 31.86 9.05 -7.84
C LEU A 171 31.90 8.91 -6.32
N VAL A 172 31.58 10.00 -5.63
CA VAL A 172 31.31 9.98 -4.18
C VAL A 172 29.80 9.84 -3.98
N SER A 173 29.32 8.61 -3.79
CA SER A 173 27.88 8.32 -3.70
C SER A 173 27.41 8.14 -2.25
N ILE A 174 26.29 8.76 -1.90
CA ILE A 174 25.60 8.60 -0.62
C ILE A 174 24.17 8.13 -0.88
N GLY A 175 23.76 7.05 -0.24
CA GLY A 175 22.38 6.54 -0.34
C GLY A 175 21.52 6.95 0.86
N SER A 176 20.24 7.17 0.61
CA SER A 176 19.22 7.27 1.67
C SER A 176 18.03 6.40 1.34
N ASP A 177 17.44 5.77 2.34
CA ASP A 177 16.20 5.02 2.20
C ASP A 177 15.41 5.09 3.51
N ARG A 178 14.08 4.92 3.41
CA ARG A 178 13.22 4.90 4.59
C ARG A 178 13.32 3.57 5.34
N SER A 179 13.60 2.48 4.63
CA SER A 179 13.67 1.13 5.20
C SER A 179 14.99 0.89 5.91
N ILE A 180 14.92 0.64 7.21
CA ILE A 180 16.05 0.28 8.06
C ILE A 180 16.68 -1.03 7.58
N ASN A 181 15.87 -2.00 7.18
CA ASN A 181 16.35 -3.30 6.72
C ASN A 181 17.11 -3.19 5.39
N LEU A 182 16.64 -2.37 4.44
CA LEU A 182 17.36 -2.11 3.19
C LEU A 182 18.67 -1.34 3.44
N ILE A 183 18.64 -0.33 4.32
CA ILE A 183 19.86 0.39 4.74
C ILE A 183 20.88 -0.55 5.39
N SER A 184 20.43 -1.52 6.18
CA SER A 184 21.32 -2.51 6.81
C SER A 184 22.05 -3.36 5.77
N ILE A 185 21.34 -3.80 4.72
CA ILE A 185 21.94 -4.51 3.58
C ILE A 185 23.00 -3.65 2.87
N CYS A 186 22.73 -2.35 2.67
CA CYS A 186 23.70 -1.43 2.08
C CYS A 186 24.97 -1.27 2.93
N LYS A 187 24.81 -1.20 4.26
CA LYS A 187 25.94 -1.11 5.20
C LYS A 187 26.80 -2.37 5.17
N GLU A 188 26.19 -3.55 5.10
CA GLU A 188 26.94 -4.82 4.94
C GLU A 188 27.75 -4.85 3.64
N ARG A 189 27.30 -4.13 2.60
CA ARG A 189 28.01 -3.93 1.33
C ARG A 189 29.04 -2.80 1.37
N ASN A 190 29.29 -2.19 2.54
CA ASN A 190 30.19 -1.06 2.76
C ASN A 190 29.82 0.20 1.95
N PHE A 191 28.52 0.47 1.73
CA PHE A 191 28.07 1.73 1.15
C PHE A 191 27.81 2.79 2.21
N GLU A 192 28.08 4.05 1.86
CA GLU A 192 27.74 5.22 2.66
C GLU A 192 26.24 5.50 2.57
N VAL A 193 25.52 5.21 3.65
CA VAL A 193 24.06 5.30 3.66
C VAL A 193 23.45 5.80 4.97
N CYS A 194 22.28 6.42 4.89
CA CYS A 194 21.50 6.85 6.05
C CYS A 194 20.00 6.51 5.93
N ILE A 195 19.32 6.44 7.08
CA ILE A 195 17.86 6.31 7.13
C ILE A 195 17.26 7.71 6.95
N SER A 196 16.34 7.87 5.99
CA SER A 196 15.70 9.16 5.73
C SER A 196 14.38 9.01 5.00
N ASP A 197 13.48 9.98 5.22
CA ASP A 197 12.26 10.19 4.44
C ASP A 197 12.56 11.13 3.26
N CYS A 198 12.15 10.76 2.04
CA CYS A 198 12.38 11.59 0.84
C CYS A 198 11.62 12.92 0.85
N LEU A 199 10.68 13.10 1.77
CA LEU A 199 9.97 14.36 1.99
C LEU A 199 10.74 15.34 2.89
N THR A 200 11.76 14.86 3.60
CA THR A 200 12.62 15.65 4.50
C THR A 200 14.00 15.02 4.55
N LEU A 201 14.86 15.42 3.63
CA LEU A 201 16.20 14.85 3.47
C LEU A 201 17.20 15.49 4.45
N PRO A 202 18.04 14.69 5.17
CA PRO A 202 19.02 15.19 6.14
C PRO A 202 20.27 15.75 5.48
N TYR A 203 20.16 16.21 4.23
CA TYR A 203 21.26 16.80 3.48
C TYR A 203 21.14 18.32 3.44
N ARG A 204 22.28 19.01 3.45
CA ARG A 204 22.30 20.45 3.23
C ARG A 204 21.87 20.77 1.80
N SER A 205 21.30 21.95 1.62
CA SER A 205 20.95 22.45 0.28
C SER A 205 22.21 22.68 -0.55
N ASN A 206 22.12 22.48 -1.87
CA ASN A 206 23.23 22.68 -2.81
C ASN A 206 24.53 21.97 -2.37
N VAL A 207 24.49 20.63 -2.34
CA VAL A 207 25.69 19.81 -2.06
C VAL A 207 25.99 18.85 -3.19
N PHE A 208 24.97 18.25 -3.80
CA PHE A 208 25.15 17.18 -4.77
C PHE A 208 25.26 17.70 -6.19
N ASP A 209 26.22 17.18 -6.96
CA ASP A 209 26.33 17.46 -8.40
C ASP A 209 25.26 16.71 -9.20
N ALA A 210 24.83 15.54 -8.70
CA ALA A 210 23.69 14.83 -9.23
C ALA A 210 22.87 14.14 -8.13
N VAL A 211 21.58 14.00 -8.38
CA VAL A 211 20.65 13.25 -7.52
C VAL A 211 19.88 12.26 -8.38
N ILE A 212 19.79 11.01 -7.96
CA ILE A 212 18.91 10.03 -8.58
C ILE A 212 17.80 9.64 -7.61
N CYS A 213 16.59 9.44 -8.13
CA CYS A 213 15.42 9.00 -7.38
C CYS A 213 14.65 7.98 -8.22
N ILE A 214 14.98 6.70 -8.03
CA ILE A 214 14.59 5.63 -8.96
C ILE A 214 13.53 4.73 -8.34
N ALA A 215 12.31 4.79 -8.85
CA ALA A 215 11.16 4.01 -8.37
C ALA A 215 10.84 4.27 -6.88
N VAL A 216 10.67 5.55 -6.54
CA VAL A 216 10.45 5.99 -5.14
C VAL A 216 9.19 6.84 -5.02
N ILE A 217 9.11 7.99 -5.71
CA ILE A 217 8.03 8.97 -5.47
C ILE A 217 6.64 8.46 -5.88
N HIS A 218 6.55 7.40 -6.71
CA HIS A 218 5.29 6.71 -6.98
C HIS A 218 4.69 6.02 -5.76
N HIS A 219 5.42 5.93 -4.65
CA HIS A 219 4.90 5.40 -3.39
C HIS A 219 4.18 6.46 -2.54
N LEU A 220 4.21 7.73 -2.96
CA LEU A 220 3.55 8.83 -2.26
C LEU A 220 2.11 9.00 -2.79
N SER A 221 1.17 8.97 -1.86
CA SER A 221 -0.25 8.78 -2.12
C SER A 221 -1.01 10.05 -2.52
N THR A 222 -0.36 11.21 -2.46
CA THR A 222 -0.94 12.47 -2.91
C THR A 222 0.04 13.23 -3.80
N GLN A 223 -0.51 13.99 -4.75
CA GLN A 223 0.28 14.83 -5.64
C GLN A 223 1.13 15.85 -4.86
N THR A 224 0.58 16.46 -3.80
CA THR A 224 1.30 17.41 -2.94
C THR A 224 2.55 16.79 -2.31
N ARG A 225 2.46 15.54 -1.84
CA ARG A 225 3.63 14.83 -1.27
C ARG A 225 4.63 14.49 -2.36
N ARG A 226 4.19 14.08 -3.55
CA ARG A 226 5.08 13.86 -4.71
C ARG A 226 5.83 15.14 -5.08
N LEU A 227 5.13 16.28 -5.13
CA LEU A 227 5.74 17.59 -5.38
C LEU A 227 6.78 17.93 -4.31
N GLN A 228 6.43 17.79 -3.03
CA GLN A 228 7.36 18.02 -1.91
C GLN A 228 8.63 17.16 -2.01
N ALA A 229 8.51 15.89 -2.40
CA ALA A 229 9.68 15.04 -2.61
C ALA A 229 10.58 15.60 -3.72
N VAL A 230 9.99 16.02 -4.86
CA VAL A 230 10.76 16.65 -5.95
C VAL A 230 11.42 17.96 -5.50
N GLU A 231 10.72 18.78 -4.71
CA GLU A 231 11.30 19.99 -4.11
C GLU A 231 12.52 19.67 -3.24
N GLU A 232 12.48 18.61 -2.43
CA GLU A 232 13.64 18.17 -1.64
C GLU A 232 14.81 17.71 -2.52
N LEU A 233 14.56 16.98 -3.60
CA LEU A 233 15.61 16.59 -4.56
C LEU A 233 16.29 17.82 -5.17
N ILE A 234 15.49 18.82 -5.57
CA ILE A 234 15.99 20.08 -6.13
C ILE A 234 16.67 20.95 -5.07
N ARG A 235 16.24 20.90 -3.81
CA ARG A 235 16.88 21.62 -2.71
C ARG A 235 18.33 21.17 -2.52
N ILE A 236 18.56 19.85 -2.52
CA ILE A 236 19.88 19.27 -2.19
C ILE A 236 20.87 19.30 -3.36
N VAL A 237 20.39 19.37 -4.61
CA VAL A 237 21.25 19.46 -5.79
C VAL A 237 21.84 20.87 -5.95
N ASN A 238 23.10 20.95 -6.37
CA ASN A 238 23.81 22.17 -6.71
C ASN A 238 23.15 22.89 -7.90
N THR A 239 23.38 24.20 -8.02
CA THR A 239 23.13 24.91 -9.28
C THR A 239 23.85 24.20 -10.42
N ASN A 240 23.16 24.01 -11.54
CA ASN A 240 23.59 23.26 -12.72
C ASN A 240 23.77 21.75 -12.49
N GLY A 241 23.54 21.26 -11.28
CA GLY A 241 23.50 19.83 -11.00
C GLY A 241 22.23 19.19 -11.57
N LEU A 242 22.29 17.88 -11.75
CA LEU A 242 21.28 17.10 -12.46
C LEU A 242 20.44 16.27 -11.49
N VAL A 243 19.14 16.19 -11.73
CA VAL A 243 18.23 15.29 -11.00
C VAL A 243 17.60 14.33 -11.99
N LEU A 244 17.76 13.03 -11.75
CA LEU A 244 17.14 11.97 -12.53
C LEU A 244 16.04 11.30 -11.70
N ILE A 245 14.82 11.27 -12.22
CA ILE A 245 13.68 10.61 -11.58
C ILE A 245 13.14 9.52 -12.52
N TYR A 246 12.83 8.36 -11.96
CA TYR A 246 12.14 7.26 -12.64
C TYR A 246 10.89 6.87 -11.84
N VAL A 247 9.74 6.81 -12.50
CA VAL A 247 8.46 6.38 -11.90
C VAL A 247 7.75 5.38 -12.79
N TRP A 248 6.97 4.48 -12.20
CA TRP A 248 6.20 3.50 -12.96
C TRP A 248 5.16 4.21 -13.82
N ALA A 249 5.10 3.83 -15.09
CA ALA A 249 4.10 4.30 -16.02
C ALA A 249 2.82 3.47 -15.91
N ILE A 250 1.65 4.06 -16.18
CA ILE A 250 0.43 3.28 -16.35
C ILE A 250 0.54 2.40 -17.61
N GLU A 251 1.25 2.89 -18.62
CA GLU A 251 1.54 2.22 -19.88
C GLU A 251 2.69 1.20 -19.67
N GLN A 252 2.34 -0.04 -19.33
CA GLN A 252 3.33 -1.10 -19.08
C GLN A 252 3.78 -1.82 -20.37
N ASP A 253 2.95 -1.79 -21.43
CA ASP A 253 3.17 -2.53 -22.67
C ASP A 253 3.59 -1.64 -23.86
N ASN A 254 4.88 -1.69 -24.18
CA ASN A 254 5.53 -1.37 -25.47
C ASN A 254 5.44 0.06 -26.04
N GLU A 255 6.60 0.57 -26.46
CA GLU A 255 6.79 1.81 -27.26
C GLU A 255 5.85 1.92 -28.48
N LYS A 256 5.34 0.79 -29.00
CA LYS A 256 4.45 0.75 -30.18
C LYS A 256 3.08 1.36 -29.94
N ASN A 257 2.57 1.39 -28.70
CA ASN A 257 1.26 1.96 -28.40
C ASN A 257 1.29 3.49 -28.22
N LEU A 258 2.46 4.10 -28.06
CA LEU A 258 2.60 5.55 -27.94
C LEU A 258 2.19 6.30 -29.23
N ASN A 259 2.31 5.66 -30.39
CA ASN A 259 1.94 6.22 -31.69
C ASN A 259 0.42 6.12 -31.99
N LEU A 260 -0.35 5.35 -31.20
CA LEU A 260 -1.80 5.21 -31.40
C LEU A 260 -2.61 6.29 -30.64
N CYS A 261 -2.04 6.86 -29.58
CA CYS A 261 -2.64 7.98 -28.83
C CYS A 261 -2.51 9.34 -29.52
N GLU A 262 -1.77 9.47 -30.63
CA GLU A 262 -1.76 10.71 -31.42
C GLU A 262 -3.09 10.97 -32.15
N ASN A 263 -3.95 9.95 -32.30
CA ASN A 263 -5.19 10.03 -33.10
C ASN A 263 -6.49 10.03 -32.28
N SER A 264 -6.43 10.19 -30.96
CA SER A 264 -7.64 10.32 -30.13
C SER A 264 -7.56 11.59 -29.26
N ARG A 265 -7.79 12.74 -29.91
CA ARG A 265 -8.23 13.95 -29.21
C ARG A 265 -9.60 13.67 -28.61
N ILE A 266 -9.64 13.33 -27.33
CA ILE A 266 -10.86 13.44 -26.53
C ILE A 266 -10.93 14.90 -26.11
N GLU A 267 -11.97 15.59 -26.58
CA GLU A 267 -12.27 16.98 -26.28
C GLU A 267 -12.42 17.16 -24.76
N SER A 268 -11.58 18.01 -24.18
CA SER A 268 -11.80 18.56 -22.83
C SER A 268 -13.10 19.37 -22.81
N PRO A 269 -13.88 19.37 -21.72
CA PRO A 269 -15.06 20.21 -21.61
C PRO A 269 -14.63 21.68 -21.58
N ASN A 270 -15.12 22.45 -22.54
CA ASN A 270 -14.95 23.90 -22.62
C ASN A 270 -15.50 24.58 -21.35
N ILE A 271 -14.63 25.13 -20.51
CA ILE A 271 -14.99 26.20 -19.58
C ILE A 271 -14.59 27.51 -20.26
N CYS A 272 -15.60 28.23 -20.73
CA CYS A 272 -15.46 29.53 -21.38
C CYS A 272 -14.98 30.57 -20.36
N ILE A 273 -13.78 31.13 -20.55
CA ILE A 273 -13.31 32.32 -19.83
C ILE A 273 -13.69 33.54 -20.66
N SER A 274 -14.71 34.28 -20.23
CA SER A 274 -14.95 35.64 -20.71
C SER A 274 -14.06 36.61 -19.94
N SER A 275 -13.20 37.29 -20.67
CA SER A 275 -12.36 38.42 -20.26
C SER A 275 -13.18 39.59 -19.70
N ASN A 276 -12.77 40.14 -18.56
CA ASN A 276 -12.68 41.59 -18.33
C ASN A 276 -11.83 41.88 -17.09
N GLY A 277 -10.86 42.77 -17.24
CA GLY A 277 -9.84 43.07 -16.25
C GLY A 277 -10.24 44.02 -15.13
N SER A 278 -9.47 44.01 -14.05
CA SER A 278 -8.96 45.19 -13.33
C SER A 278 -8.13 44.72 -12.12
N THR A 279 -7.25 45.60 -11.69
CA THR A 279 -6.10 45.44 -10.78
C THR A 279 -6.44 45.27 -9.30
N ASP A 280 -5.45 44.71 -8.57
CA ASP A 280 -5.13 44.86 -7.14
C ASP A 280 -5.45 43.74 -6.12
N LYS A 281 -4.38 43.45 -5.36
CA LYS A 281 -4.30 42.97 -3.96
C LYS A 281 -4.67 41.52 -3.60
N LEU A 282 -3.59 40.74 -3.43
CA LEU A 282 -3.23 39.97 -2.22
C LEU A 282 -4.38 39.66 -1.23
N CYS A 283 -4.83 38.40 -1.16
CA CYS A 283 -4.94 37.65 0.10
C CYS A 283 -5.41 36.20 -0.14
N CYS A 284 -4.63 35.24 0.36
CA CYS A 284 -5.00 33.87 0.74
C CYS A 284 -6.16 33.17 -0.02
N ASP A 285 -5.82 32.22 -0.90
CA ASP A 285 -6.81 31.25 -1.37
C ASP A 285 -7.29 30.41 -0.19
N LYS A 286 -8.52 30.68 0.21
CA LYS A 286 -9.33 29.82 1.07
C LYS A 286 -9.50 28.50 0.32
N PHE A 287 -8.79 27.46 0.74
CA PHE A 287 -9.19 26.09 0.48
C PHE A 287 -10.60 25.89 1.03
N SER A 288 -11.63 25.94 0.17
CA SER A 288 -12.93 25.38 0.54
C SER A 288 -12.75 23.87 0.54
N TYR A 289 -12.70 23.29 1.74
CA TYR A 289 -13.07 21.89 1.91
C TYR A 289 -14.56 21.79 1.62
N ASP A 290 -14.91 21.74 0.34
CA ASP A 290 -16.22 21.22 -0.04
C ASP A 290 -16.27 19.81 0.54
N ALA A 291 -17.31 19.53 1.33
CA ALA A 291 -17.44 18.30 2.09
C ALA A 291 -17.54 17.11 1.11
N ILE A 292 -16.39 16.54 0.75
CA ILE A 292 -16.31 15.27 0.01
C ILE A 292 -16.90 14.21 0.94
N THR A 293 -18.17 13.87 0.70
CA THR A 293 -18.86 12.77 1.34
C THR A 293 -18.09 11.46 1.07
N ILE A 294 -18.07 10.54 2.05
CA ILE A 294 -17.37 9.25 1.93
C ILE A 294 -17.79 8.49 0.65
N GLU A 295 -19.01 8.72 0.17
CA GLU A 295 -19.58 8.09 -1.04
C GLU A 295 -18.96 8.54 -2.36
N SER A 296 -18.29 9.70 -2.44
CA SER A 296 -17.61 10.16 -3.66
C SER A 296 -16.12 9.84 -3.70
N ARG A 297 -15.58 9.19 -2.65
CA ARG A 297 -14.16 8.83 -2.58
C ARG A 297 -13.86 7.63 -3.48
N LYS A 298 -12.90 7.80 -4.39
CA LYS A 298 -12.43 6.71 -5.25
C LYS A 298 -11.76 5.62 -4.41
N LYS A 299 -12.09 4.37 -4.72
CA LYS A 299 -11.53 3.18 -4.07
C LYS A 299 -10.20 2.79 -4.74
N ILE A 300 -9.22 2.45 -3.93
CA ILE A 300 -7.94 1.87 -4.37
C ILE A 300 -8.14 0.37 -4.57
N GLU A 301 -7.93 -0.11 -5.79
CA GLU A 301 -8.08 -1.53 -6.13
C GLU A 301 -6.75 -2.27 -6.02
N ILE A 302 -6.84 -3.59 -5.88
CA ILE A 302 -5.69 -4.49 -5.95
C ILE A 302 -5.50 -4.88 -7.41
N SER A 303 -4.27 -4.74 -7.89
CA SER A 303 -3.91 -5.08 -9.26
C SER A 303 -3.82 -6.59 -9.46
N GLU A 304 -4.44 -7.08 -10.54
CA GLU A 304 -4.39 -8.49 -10.96
C GLU A 304 -3.10 -8.84 -11.72
N GLY A 305 -2.20 -7.88 -11.96
CA GLY A 305 -0.93 -8.11 -12.65
C GLY A 305 -0.25 -6.83 -13.16
N ARG A 306 1.01 -6.92 -13.58
CA ARG A 306 1.81 -5.76 -14.03
C ARG A 306 1.60 -5.36 -15.49
N ASN A 307 0.82 -6.10 -16.27
CA ASN A 307 0.76 -5.88 -17.72
C ASN A 307 -0.28 -4.81 -18.09
N THR A 308 -1.33 -4.64 -17.29
CA THR A 308 -2.35 -3.61 -17.51
C THR A 308 -2.84 -3.05 -16.19
N PHE A 309 -2.61 -1.76 -15.96
CA PHE A 309 -3.13 -1.05 -14.80
C PHE A 309 -4.46 -0.38 -15.15
N GLN A 310 -5.50 -0.64 -14.38
CA GLN A 310 -6.85 -0.12 -14.62
C GLN A 310 -7.08 1.28 -14.02
N GLN A 311 -6.22 1.70 -13.09
CA GLN A 311 -6.22 3.03 -12.48
C GLN A 311 -4.81 3.42 -12.04
N GLN A 312 -4.61 4.73 -11.80
CA GLN A 312 -3.31 5.27 -11.36
C GLN A 312 -2.97 4.89 -9.92
N ASP A 313 -3.93 4.87 -9.01
CA ASP A 313 -3.71 4.54 -7.60
C ASP A 313 -4.15 3.11 -7.30
N LEU A 314 -3.22 2.25 -6.93
CA LEU A 314 -3.46 0.82 -6.81
C LEU A 314 -2.57 0.16 -5.76
N LEU A 315 -3.03 -1.00 -5.28
CA LEU A 315 -2.26 -1.92 -4.45
C LEU A 315 -1.65 -3.01 -5.33
N ILE A 316 -0.32 -3.07 -5.36
CA ILE A 316 0.45 -4.09 -6.08
C ILE A 316 0.79 -5.25 -5.12
N PRO A 317 0.33 -6.48 -5.40
CA PRO A 317 0.66 -7.63 -4.58
C PRO A 317 2.16 -7.98 -4.68
N TRP A 318 2.72 -8.42 -3.57
CA TRP A 318 4.06 -8.98 -3.45
C TRP A 318 3.97 -10.32 -2.74
N HIS A 319 4.31 -11.38 -3.48
CA HIS A 319 4.24 -12.75 -2.99
C HIS A 319 5.58 -13.13 -2.38
N LEU A 320 5.57 -13.48 -1.10
CA LEU A 320 6.70 -14.09 -0.42
C LEU A 320 6.47 -15.59 -0.35
N LYS A 321 7.31 -16.35 -1.08
CA LYS A 321 7.33 -17.81 -1.02
C LYS A 321 8.53 -18.23 -0.18
N GLU A 322 8.28 -18.63 1.06
CA GLU A 322 9.33 -19.26 1.87
C GLU A 322 9.51 -20.72 1.44
N GLU A 323 10.70 -21.09 0.98
CA GLU A 323 10.99 -22.47 0.54
C GLU A 323 10.75 -23.52 1.63
N LYS A 324 10.73 -23.12 2.91
CA LYS A 324 10.58 -24.01 4.08
C LYS A 324 9.16 -24.13 4.61
N CYS A 325 8.27 -23.18 4.32
CA CYS A 325 6.88 -23.16 4.79
C CYS A 325 5.93 -23.09 3.59
N LYS A 326 5.00 -24.04 3.46
CA LYS A 326 3.98 -24.05 2.40
C LYS A 326 2.97 -22.89 2.46
N THR A 327 3.27 -21.83 3.21
CA THR A 327 2.42 -20.65 3.39
C THR A 327 2.95 -19.54 2.49
N GLU A 328 2.14 -19.13 1.52
CA GLU A 328 2.39 -17.95 0.71
C GLU A 328 1.83 -16.71 1.44
N GLU A 329 2.71 -15.79 1.82
CA GLU A 329 2.30 -14.52 2.40
C GLU A 329 2.25 -13.45 1.29
N ILE A 330 1.16 -12.68 1.24
CA ILE A 330 0.93 -11.66 0.22
C ILE A 330 0.85 -10.29 0.87
N PHE A 331 1.79 -9.42 0.50
CA PHE A 331 1.79 -8.02 0.91
C PHE A 331 1.23 -7.13 -0.20
N HIS A 332 0.52 -6.07 0.18
CA HIS A 332 -0.11 -5.14 -0.77
C HIS A 332 0.58 -3.79 -0.68
N ARG A 333 1.30 -3.42 -1.74
CA ARG A 333 2.11 -2.20 -1.80
C ARG A 333 1.37 -1.09 -2.52
N PHE A 334 1.27 0.10 -1.93
CA PHE A 334 0.67 1.23 -2.63
C PHE A 334 1.59 1.77 -3.71
N TYR A 335 1.01 2.05 -4.88
CA TYR A 335 1.63 2.73 -6.00
C TYR A 335 0.67 3.75 -6.61
N HIS A 336 1.23 4.86 -7.05
CA HIS A 336 0.67 5.80 -8.01
C HIS A 336 1.43 5.64 -9.34
N VAL A 337 0.83 4.98 -10.32
CA VAL A 337 1.41 4.83 -11.66
C VAL A 337 1.08 6.06 -12.51
N PHE A 338 2.12 6.65 -13.10
CA PHE A 338 2.05 7.92 -13.80
C PHE A 338 1.54 7.74 -15.22
N VAL A 339 0.67 8.63 -15.67
CA VAL A 339 0.27 8.72 -17.09
C VAL A 339 1.29 9.55 -17.88
N LYS A 340 1.31 9.39 -19.22
CA LYS A 340 2.11 10.25 -20.10
C LYS A 340 1.91 11.74 -19.77
N GLY A 341 3.02 12.46 -19.58
CA GLY A 341 3.03 13.90 -19.32
C GLY A 341 2.84 14.30 -17.84
N GLU A 342 2.33 13.42 -16.97
CA GLU A 342 2.07 13.78 -15.58
C GLU A 342 3.36 14.11 -14.82
N LEU A 343 4.43 13.34 -15.02
CA LEU A 343 5.71 13.60 -14.35
C LEU A 343 6.31 14.94 -14.79
N GLU A 344 6.22 15.25 -16.08
CA GLU A 344 6.68 16.52 -16.65
C GLU A 344 5.87 17.69 -16.08
N GLU A 345 4.54 17.57 -16.04
CA GLU A 345 3.65 18.55 -15.44
C GLU A 345 3.97 18.75 -13.95
N LEU A 346 4.09 17.68 -13.16
CA LEU A 346 4.48 17.75 -11.75
C LEU A 346 5.78 18.54 -11.57
N CYS A 347 6.81 18.23 -12.38
CA CYS A 347 8.11 18.89 -12.31
C CYS A 347 8.10 20.34 -12.82
N SER A 348 7.21 20.69 -13.74
CA SER A 348 7.07 22.07 -14.27
C SER A 348 6.63 23.09 -13.21
N HIS A 349 6.02 22.62 -12.11
CA HIS A 349 5.63 23.46 -10.98
C HIS A 349 6.81 23.83 -10.07
N ILE A 350 7.98 23.21 -10.26
CA ILE A 350 9.16 23.48 -9.45
C ILE A 350 9.90 24.71 -10.01
N PRO A 351 10.08 25.78 -9.21
CA PRO A 351 10.77 26.96 -9.67
C PRO A 351 12.27 26.69 -9.87
N PHE A 352 12.91 27.49 -10.73
CA PHE A 352 14.36 27.44 -10.97
C PHE A 352 14.86 26.08 -11.49
N VAL A 353 14.07 25.40 -12.31
CA VAL A 353 14.44 24.12 -12.93
C VAL A 353 14.25 24.19 -14.44
N LYS A 354 15.19 23.59 -15.18
CA LYS A 354 15.04 23.30 -16.61
C LYS A 354 14.91 21.80 -16.79
N ILE A 355 13.91 21.37 -17.54
CA ILE A 355 13.79 20.00 -17.99
C ILE A 355 14.76 19.80 -19.15
N GLU A 356 15.72 18.89 -19.00
CA GLU A 356 16.72 18.58 -20.02
C GLU A 356 16.27 17.43 -20.92
N ASP A 357 15.56 16.44 -20.36
CA ASP A 357 15.06 15.29 -21.11
C ASP A 357 13.84 14.65 -20.42
N VAL A 358 12.90 14.13 -21.20
CA VAL A 358 11.75 13.34 -20.73
C VAL A 358 11.61 12.13 -21.66
N TYR A 359 11.63 10.93 -21.11
CA TYR A 359 11.56 9.72 -21.93
C TYR A 359 10.86 8.57 -21.22
N PHE A 360 10.43 7.60 -22.03
CA PHE A 360 9.90 6.32 -21.56
C PHE A 360 11.01 5.27 -21.56
N ASP A 361 11.10 4.45 -20.52
CA ASP A 361 12.09 3.38 -20.38
C ASP A 361 11.46 2.15 -19.71
N CYS A 362 11.12 1.14 -20.51
CA CYS A 362 10.60 -0.17 -20.06
C CYS A 362 9.49 -0.09 -18.99
N GLY A 363 8.40 0.64 -19.27
CA GLY A 363 7.27 0.77 -18.34
C GLY A 363 7.47 1.85 -17.27
N ASN A 364 8.39 2.79 -17.50
CA ASN A 364 8.67 3.89 -16.59
C ASN A 364 8.70 5.21 -17.35
N TRP A 365 8.10 6.24 -16.76
CA TRP A 365 8.33 7.63 -17.16
C TRP A 365 9.55 8.16 -16.42
N CYS A 366 10.43 8.81 -17.17
CA CYS A 366 11.73 9.25 -16.70
C CYS A 366 11.93 10.73 -17.05
N ILE A 367 12.53 11.48 -16.15
CA ILE A 367 12.84 12.90 -16.37
C ILE A 367 14.24 13.22 -15.85
N ILE A 368 14.98 14.00 -16.64
CA ILE A 368 16.23 14.62 -16.23
C ILE A 368 15.99 16.13 -16.13
N MET A 369 16.27 16.68 -14.96
CA MET A 369 16.14 18.09 -14.67
C MET A 369 17.51 18.67 -14.32
N GLN A 370 17.73 19.93 -14.67
CA GLN A 370 18.87 20.71 -14.21
C GLN A 370 18.40 21.89 -13.37
N LYS A 371 18.95 22.03 -12.17
CA LYS A 371 18.69 23.21 -11.34
C LYS A 371 19.33 24.45 -11.95
N LYS A 372 18.58 25.54 -12.00
CA LYS A 372 19.02 26.86 -12.44
C LYS A 372 19.26 27.78 -11.24
N ASN A 373 19.97 28.88 -11.50
CA ASN A 373 20.23 29.93 -10.52
C ASN A 373 18.97 30.69 -10.14
#